data_AF-F9HIV2-F1
#
_entry.id   AF-F9HIV2-F1
#
_cell.length_a   1.000
_cell.length_b   1.000
_cell.length_c   1.000
_cell.angle_alpha   90.00
_cell.angle_beta   90.00
_cell.angle_gamma   90.00
#
_symmetry.space_group_name_H-M   'P 1'
#
loop_
_entity.id
_entity.type
_entity.pdbx_description
1 polymer ?
#
loop_
_entity_poly.entity_id
_entity_poly.type
_entity_poly.pdbx_seq_one_letter_code
_entity_poly.pdbx_strand_id
1 'polypeptide(L)'
;MDYPRRSRAKIVEAYFRQASTTDYSGVYQGHYIDFEAKETRQKQSMPMKNFHSHQIEHMDQVIQQGGICFVLLHFSSLKETYLLPAPYLIEFYKIDKGSKSMPLTYIQEHGYLVNQSILPSIPYLDIVSKKLLGGQSNE
;
A
#
# COMPACT_ATOMS: atom_id res chain seq x y z
N MET A 1 21.56 -25.51 -34.78
CA MET A 1 21.15 -24.76 -33.57
C MET A 1 22.13 -25.10 -32.48
N ASP A 2 23.12 -24.25 -32.25
CA ASP A 2 24.09 -24.44 -31.17
C ASP A 2 23.63 -23.67 -29.93
N TYR A 3 23.27 -24.42 -28.90
CA TYR A 3 23.06 -23.86 -27.56
C TYR A 3 24.42 -23.81 -26.84
N PRO A 4 24.99 -22.62 -26.58
CA PRO A 4 26.18 -22.55 -25.75
C PRO A 4 25.79 -22.83 -24.30
N ARG A 5 26.63 -23.66 -23.67
CA ARG A 5 26.73 -24.06 -22.25
C ARG A 5 26.09 -23.10 -21.25
N ARG A 6 25.55 -23.68 -20.17
CA ARG A 6 25.05 -23.07 -18.90
C ARG A 6 25.81 -21.80 -18.44
N SER A 7 25.60 -20.69 -19.13
CA SER A 7 26.04 -19.34 -18.79
C SER A 7 24.79 -18.52 -18.57
N ARG A 8 24.68 -17.94 -17.37
CA ARG A 8 23.54 -17.15 -16.86
C ARG A 8 22.78 -16.42 -17.96
N ALA A 9 21.46 -16.65 -18.03
CA ALA A 9 20.57 -15.89 -18.90
C ALA A 9 20.79 -14.39 -18.66
N LYS A 10 21.12 -13.66 -19.73
CA LYS A 10 21.36 -12.22 -19.70
C LYS A 10 20.18 -11.56 -20.41
N ILE A 11 19.50 -10.64 -19.73
CA ILE A 11 18.52 -9.78 -20.35
C ILE A 11 19.29 -8.81 -21.27
N VAL A 12 19.08 -8.92 -22.57
CA VAL A 12 19.75 -8.10 -23.59
C VAL A 12 18.97 -6.82 -23.91
N GLU A 13 17.65 -6.86 -23.76
CA GLU A 13 16.76 -5.73 -23.94
C GLU A 13 15.63 -5.79 -22.91
N ALA A 14 15.31 -4.65 -22.30
CA ALA A 14 14.18 -4.48 -21.42
C ALA A 14 13.64 -3.06 -21.56
N TYR A 15 12.30 -2.95 -21.51
CA TYR A 15 11.60 -1.67 -21.50
C TYR A 15 10.85 -1.55 -20.19
N PHE A 16 10.97 -0.41 -19.51
CA PHE A 16 10.13 -0.12 -18.37
C PHE A 16 8.67 -0.07 -18.83
N ARG A 17 7.83 -0.93 -18.24
CA ARG A 17 6.38 -0.85 -18.38
C ARG A 17 5.82 -0.17 -17.16
N GLN A 18 4.84 0.70 -17.35
CA GLN A 18 4.06 1.25 -16.26
C GLN A 18 3.27 0.09 -15.64
N ALA A 19 3.48 -0.17 -14.35
CA ALA A 19 2.70 -1.15 -13.61
C ALA A 19 1.23 -0.69 -13.58
N SER A 20 0.31 -1.64 -13.71
CA SER A 20 -1.15 -1.39 -13.65
C SER A 20 -1.75 -1.77 -12.30
N THR A 21 -0.96 -2.32 -11.39
CA THR A 21 -1.35 -2.82 -10.07
C THR A 21 -0.52 -2.14 -8.98
N THR A 22 -0.90 -2.37 -7.73
CA THR A 22 -0.09 -2.05 -6.55
C THR A 22 1.15 -2.93 -6.45
N ASP A 23 2.13 -2.51 -5.63
CA ASP A 23 3.42 -3.18 -5.52
C ASP A 23 3.38 -4.46 -4.66
N TYR A 24 2.37 -4.62 -3.78
CA TYR A 24 2.27 -5.75 -2.85
C TYR A 24 0.88 -6.38 -2.81
N SER A 25 0.83 -7.71 -2.92
CA SER A 25 -0.40 -8.49 -2.69
C SER A 25 -0.07 -9.87 -2.10
N GLY A 26 -1.08 -10.52 -1.51
CA GLY A 26 -0.93 -11.81 -0.88
C GLY A 26 -2.24 -12.35 -0.31
N VAL A 27 -2.14 -13.40 0.50
CA VAL A 27 -3.27 -14.01 1.21
C VAL A 27 -2.95 -14.07 2.70
N TYR A 28 -3.92 -13.69 3.53
CA TYR A 28 -3.81 -13.75 4.98
C TYR A 28 -5.14 -14.25 5.55
N GLN A 29 -5.08 -15.33 6.34
CA GLN A 29 -6.27 -15.95 6.95
C GLN A 29 -7.43 -16.18 5.95
N GLY A 30 -7.11 -16.65 4.74
CA GLY A 30 -8.10 -16.91 3.68
C GLY A 30 -8.60 -15.68 2.93
N HIS A 31 -8.13 -14.48 3.27
CA HIS A 31 -8.53 -13.23 2.61
C HIS A 31 -7.41 -12.72 1.69
N TYR A 32 -7.80 -12.23 0.52
CA TYR A 32 -6.89 -11.51 -0.37
C TYR A 32 -6.51 -10.17 0.28
N ILE A 33 -5.21 -9.89 0.34
CA ILE A 33 -4.66 -8.61 0.78
C ILE A 33 -3.94 -7.97 -0.40
N ASP A 34 -4.16 -6.67 -0.57
CA ASP A 34 -3.50 -5.83 -1.56
C ASP A 34 -3.13 -4.49 -0.92
N PHE A 35 -1.88 -4.05 -1.06
CA PHE A 35 -1.50 -2.75 -0.53
C PHE A 35 -0.38 -2.08 -1.31
N GLU A 36 -0.32 -0.76 -1.14
CA GLU A 36 0.73 0.08 -1.66
C GLU A 36 1.53 0.72 -0.52
N ALA A 37 2.83 0.93 -0.71
CA ALA A 37 3.67 1.62 0.28
C ALA A 37 4.28 2.89 -0.32
N LYS A 38 4.07 4.04 0.34
CA LYS A 38 4.65 5.33 -0.06
C LYS A 38 5.34 6.00 1.12
N GLU A 39 6.41 6.71 0.81
CA GLU A 39 7.14 7.51 1.79
C GLU A 39 7.14 9.00 1.43
N THR A 40 7.28 9.84 2.45
CA THR A 40 7.47 11.29 2.31
C THR A 40 8.41 11.82 3.38
N ARG A 41 9.19 12.84 3.01
CA ARG A 41 9.98 13.66 3.94
C ARG A 41 9.19 14.85 4.48
N GLN A 42 7.99 15.12 3.95
CA GLN A 42 7.13 16.18 4.47
C GLN A 42 6.62 15.77 5.86
N LYS A 43 6.52 16.73 6.78
CA LYS A 43 6.11 16.46 8.17
C LYS A 43 4.61 16.56 8.41
N GLN A 44 3.86 17.16 7.48
CA GLN A 44 2.46 17.51 7.71
C GLN A 44 1.51 16.98 6.62
N SER A 45 2.02 16.37 5.55
CA SER A 45 1.17 15.80 4.51
C SER A 45 1.88 14.76 3.65
N MET A 46 1.09 13.90 3.01
CA MET A 46 1.52 12.97 1.97
C MET A 46 1.16 13.55 0.59
N PRO A 47 2.13 13.80 -0.31
CA PRO A 47 1.84 14.27 -1.66
C PRO A 47 1.03 13.24 -2.46
N MET A 48 -0.16 13.61 -2.94
CA MET A 48 -1.02 12.68 -3.70
C MET A 48 -0.52 12.40 -5.11
N LYS A 49 0.38 13.24 -5.66
CA LYS A 49 1.12 12.94 -6.89
C LYS A 49 1.90 11.62 -6.85
N ASN A 50 2.15 11.07 -5.66
CA ASN A 50 2.80 9.78 -5.49
C ASN A 50 1.85 8.60 -5.80
N PHE A 51 0.55 8.87 -5.92
CA PHE A 51 -0.48 7.90 -6.29
C PHE A 51 -0.95 8.17 -7.71
N HIS A 52 -0.88 7.14 -8.54
CA HIS A 52 -1.34 7.22 -9.92
C HIS A 52 -2.80 6.76 -10.02
N SER A 53 -3.56 7.29 -10.98
CA SER A 53 -5.00 7.00 -11.12
C SER A 53 -5.31 5.51 -11.24
N HIS A 54 -4.50 4.76 -12.00
CA HIS A 54 -4.66 3.32 -12.16
C HIS A 54 -4.55 2.55 -10.83
N GLN A 55 -3.78 3.05 -9.87
CA GLN A 55 -3.66 2.42 -8.55
C GLN A 55 -4.96 2.61 -7.77
N ILE A 56 -5.52 3.81 -7.79
CA ILE A 56 -6.80 4.12 -7.14
C ILE A 56 -7.93 3.27 -7.76
N GLU A 57 -7.94 3.14 -9.08
CA GLU A 57 -8.90 2.30 -9.81
C GLU A 57 -8.75 0.82 -9.45
N HIS A 58 -7.52 0.30 -9.41
CA HIS A 58 -7.24 -1.09 -8.98
C HIS A 58 -7.70 -1.32 -7.53
N MET A 59 -7.40 -0.41 -6.62
CA MET A 59 -7.84 -0.50 -5.22
C MET A 59 -9.36 -0.53 -5.08
N ASP A 60 -10.08 0.30 -5.85
CA ASP A 60 -11.54 0.32 -5.89
C ASP A 60 -12.09 -1.03 -6.37
N GLN A 61 -11.49 -1.63 -7.40
CA GLN A 61 -11.85 -2.97 -7.89
C GLN A 61 -11.58 -4.07 -6.87
N VAL A 62 -10.44 -4.04 -6.17
CA VAL A 62 -10.13 -5.03 -5.11
C VAL A 62 -11.17 -4.99 -4.00
N ILE A 63 -11.54 -3.80 -3.53
CA ILE A 63 -12.56 -3.63 -2.49
C ILE A 63 -13.91 -4.16 -2.96
N GLN A 64 -14.30 -3.87 -4.21
CA GLN A 64 -15.57 -4.36 -4.79
C GLN A 64 -15.65 -5.90 -4.83
N GLN A 65 -14.51 -6.58 -4.90
CA GLN A 65 -14.43 -8.06 -4.86
C GLN A 65 -14.28 -8.62 -3.44
N GLY A 66 -14.37 -7.78 -2.40
CA GLY A 66 -14.23 -8.20 -1.00
C GLY A 66 -12.79 -8.41 -0.55
N GLY A 67 -11.80 -7.94 -1.32
CA GLY A 67 -10.40 -7.94 -0.92
C GLY A 67 -10.10 -6.88 0.14
N ILE A 68 -9.10 -7.14 0.98
CA ILE A 68 -8.61 -6.18 1.97
C ILE A 68 -7.57 -5.30 1.28
N CYS A 69 -7.89 -4.01 1.16
CA CYS A 69 -7.01 -3.06 0.49
C CYS A 69 -6.65 -1.86 1.39
N PHE A 70 -5.36 -1.51 1.45
CA PHE A 70 -4.86 -0.39 2.26
C PHE A 70 -3.56 0.20 1.71
N VAL A 71 -3.09 1.28 2.31
CA VAL A 71 -1.76 1.85 2.04
C VAL A 71 -0.94 2.02 3.30
N LEU A 72 0.37 1.83 3.17
CA LEU A 72 1.36 2.17 4.19
C LEU A 72 2.00 3.51 3.84
N LEU A 73 1.85 4.48 4.72
CA LEU A 73 2.32 5.85 4.56
C LEU A 73 3.44 6.11 5.57
N HIS A 74 4.69 6.17 5.09
CA HIS A 74 5.85 6.42 5.94
C HIS A 74 6.27 7.90 5.90
N PHE A 75 6.27 8.55 7.06
CA PHE A 75 6.76 9.90 7.26
C PHE A 75 8.20 9.83 7.76
N SER A 76 9.17 9.79 6.85
CA SER A 76 10.56 9.48 7.18
C SER A 76 11.19 10.50 8.13
N SER A 77 10.78 11.77 8.04
CA SER A 77 11.24 12.83 8.95
C SER A 77 10.65 12.74 10.36
N LEU A 78 9.53 12.03 10.53
CA LEU A 78 8.90 11.77 11.82
C LEU A 78 9.23 10.36 12.34
N LYS A 79 9.72 9.46 11.46
CA LYS A 79 9.89 8.03 11.72
C LYS A 79 8.57 7.33 12.07
N GLU A 80 7.47 7.83 11.53
CA GLU A 80 6.14 7.28 11.77
C GLU A 80 5.64 6.57 10.51
N THR A 81 4.92 5.47 10.70
CA THR A 81 4.26 4.75 9.60
C THR A 81 2.80 4.60 9.95
N TYR A 82 1.93 4.92 9.00
CA TYR A 82 0.49 4.80 9.16
C TYR A 82 -0.05 3.78 8.16
N LEU A 83 -1.00 2.95 8.61
CA LEU A 83 -1.85 2.16 7.74
C LEU A 83 -3.14 2.95 7.50
N LEU A 84 -3.42 3.30 6.25
CA LEU A 84 -4.67 3.95 5.87
C LEU A 84 -5.51 2.97 5.03
N PRO A 85 -6.74 2.62 5.46
CA PRO A 85 -7.64 1.81 4.64
C PRO A 85 -7.91 2.48 3.28
N ALA A 86 -7.91 1.69 2.21
CA ALA A 86 -8.05 2.21 0.85
C ALA A 86 -9.35 3.02 0.59
N PRO A 87 -10.52 2.75 1.21
CA PRO A 87 -11.70 3.58 1.03
C PRO A 87 -11.46 5.08 1.29
N TYR A 88 -10.70 5.42 2.35
CA TYR A 88 -10.40 6.82 2.69
C TYR A 88 -9.41 7.46 1.71
N LEU A 89 -8.44 6.68 1.21
CA LEU A 89 -7.55 7.16 0.15
C LEU A 89 -8.33 7.46 -1.14
N ILE A 90 -9.22 6.54 -1.53
CA ILE A 90 -10.04 6.66 -2.74
C ILE A 90 -10.97 7.87 -2.63
N GLU A 91 -11.65 8.04 -1.50
CA GLU A 91 -12.53 9.18 -1.24
C GLU A 91 -11.75 10.50 -1.35
N PHE A 92 -10.61 10.60 -0.64
CA PHE A 92 -9.78 11.80 -0.68
C PHE A 92 -9.29 12.12 -2.09
N TYR A 93 -8.83 11.10 -2.82
CA TYR A 93 -8.33 11.27 -4.20
C TYR A 93 -9.44 11.74 -5.15
N LYS A 94 -10.66 11.23 -5.01
CA LYS A 94 -11.80 11.58 -5.88
C LYS A 94 -12.22 13.05 -5.77
N ILE A 95 -11.91 13.74 -4.66
CA ILE A 95 -12.27 15.16 -4.46
C ILE A 95 -11.61 16.06 -5.51
N ASP A 96 -10.34 15.84 -5.83
CA ASP A 96 -9.57 16.74 -6.71
C ASP A 96 -8.58 16.04 -7.64
N LYS A 97 -8.75 14.72 -7.81
CA LYS A 97 -7.90 13.83 -8.62
C LYS A 97 -6.43 13.85 -8.18
N GLY A 98 -6.17 13.99 -6.89
CA GLY A 98 -4.84 13.94 -6.30
C GLY A 98 -4.01 15.21 -6.52
N SER A 99 -4.67 16.35 -6.75
CA SER A 99 -3.98 17.64 -6.90
C SER A 99 -3.52 18.23 -5.58
N LYS A 100 -4.20 17.94 -4.46
CA LYS A 100 -3.76 18.34 -3.11
C LYS A 100 -3.02 17.22 -2.39
N SER A 101 -2.10 17.60 -1.51
CA SER A 101 -1.50 16.66 -0.55
C SER A 101 -2.52 16.30 0.53
N MET A 102 -2.49 15.04 0.97
CA MET A 102 -3.32 14.54 2.08
C MET A 102 -2.70 14.96 3.42
N PRO A 103 -3.39 15.75 4.26
CA PRO A 103 -2.86 16.18 5.55
C PRO A 103 -2.58 15.00 6.49
N LEU A 104 -1.54 15.11 7.31
CA LEU A 104 -1.23 14.12 8.34
C LEU A 104 -2.39 13.95 9.32
N THR A 105 -3.11 15.02 9.65
CA THR A 105 -4.28 14.97 10.53
C THR A 105 -5.38 14.07 9.97
N TYR A 106 -5.64 14.14 8.66
CA TYR A 106 -6.60 13.26 7.99
C TYR A 106 -6.16 11.79 8.08
N ILE A 107 -4.87 11.52 7.88
CA ILE A 107 -4.29 10.17 7.99
C ILE A 107 -4.38 9.65 9.43
N GLN A 108 -4.17 10.50 10.43
CA GLN A 108 -4.27 10.13 11.85
C GLN A 108 -5.71 9.87 12.28
N GLU A 109 -6.68 10.60 11.71
CA GLU A 109 -8.11 10.44 12.00
C GLU A 109 -8.67 9.14 11.41
N HIS A 110 -8.29 8.80 10.18
CA HIS A 110 -8.89 7.69 9.41
C HIS A 110 -8.00 6.44 9.35
N GLY A 111 -6.72 6.57 9.69
CA GLY A 111 -5.72 5.51 9.65
C GLY A 111 -5.30 5.03 11.04
N TYR A 112 -4.31 4.15 11.05
CA TYR A 112 -3.77 3.54 12.26
C TYR A 112 -2.26 3.70 12.29
N LEU A 113 -1.72 4.20 13.41
CA LEU A 113 -0.28 4.22 13.62
C LEU A 113 0.26 2.79 13.72
N VAL A 114 1.28 2.48 12.92
CA VAL A 114 1.98 1.19 12.95
C VAL A 114 3.19 1.35 13.86
N ASN A 115 3.09 0.78 15.06
CA ASN A 115 4.20 0.76 16.00
C ASN A 115 5.32 -0.13 15.45
N GLN A 116 6.49 0.46 15.20
CA GLN A 116 7.65 -0.29 14.73
C GLN A 116 8.10 -1.30 15.78
N SER A 117 8.50 -2.49 15.34
CA SER A 117 9.04 -3.53 16.22
C SER A 117 10.41 -4.00 15.72
N ILE A 118 11.14 -4.79 16.52
CA ILE A 118 12.45 -5.32 16.10
C ILE A 118 12.26 -6.30 14.94
N LEU A 119 11.24 -7.16 15.02
CA LEU A 119 10.87 -8.11 13.98
C LEU A 119 9.40 -8.52 14.14
N PRO A 120 8.53 -8.32 13.13
CA PRO A 120 8.78 -7.61 11.87
C PRO A 120 8.88 -6.08 12.10
N SER A 121 9.68 -5.39 11.28
CA SER A 121 9.90 -3.94 11.43
C SER A 121 8.63 -3.11 11.28
N ILE A 122 7.67 -3.60 10.49
CA ILE A 122 6.37 -2.97 10.26
C ILE A 122 5.29 -4.05 10.46
N PRO A 123 4.79 -4.25 11.70
CA PRO A 123 3.79 -5.29 12.03
C PRO A 123 2.37 -4.88 11.57
N TYR A 124 2.19 -4.61 10.27
CA TYR A 124 0.91 -4.14 9.74
C TYR A 124 -0.20 -5.21 9.82
N LEU A 125 0.16 -6.50 9.77
CA LEU A 125 -0.81 -7.60 9.84
C LEU A 125 -1.61 -7.62 11.16
N ASP A 126 -1.01 -7.17 12.26
CA ASP A 126 -1.71 -7.06 13.55
C ASP A 126 -2.86 -6.05 13.47
N ILE A 127 -2.66 -4.95 12.73
CA ILE A 127 -3.68 -3.94 12.48
C ILE A 127 -4.74 -4.50 11.54
N VAL A 128 -4.34 -5.17 10.46
CA VAL A 128 -5.27 -5.82 9.53
C VAL A 128 -6.20 -6.78 10.27
N SER A 129 -5.64 -7.69 11.08
CA SER A 129 -6.41 -8.66 11.86
C SER A 129 -7.38 -7.99 12.83
N LYS A 130 -6.93 -6.98 13.59
CA LYS A 130 -7.73 -6.33 14.64
C LYS A 130 -8.77 -5.34 14.11
N LYS A 131 -8.48 -4.66 13.01
CA LYS A 131 -9.24 -3.48 12.55
C LYS A 131 -9.95 -3.68 11.21
N LEU A 132 -9.41 -4.50 10.30
CA LEU A 132 -9.95 -4.65 8.95
C LEU A 132 -10.68 -5.98 8.74
N LEU A 133 -10.24 -7.04 9.40
CA LEU A 133 -10.91 -8.33 9.36
C LEU A 133 -12.09 -8.44 10.33
N GLY A 134 -12.15 -7.53 11.32
CA GLY A 134 -13.03 -7.66 12.47
C GLY A 134 -12.55 -8.83 13.32
N GLY A 135 -12.02 -8.56 14.52
CA GLY A 135 -11.44 -9.60 15.36
C GLY A 135 -12.37 -10.79 15.52
N GLN A 136 -12.07 -11.90 14.84
CA GLN A 136 -12.46 -13.20 15.33
C GLN A 136 -11.54 -13.46 16.51
N SER A 137 -12.07 -13.15 17.70
CA SER A 137 -11.68 -13.86 18.91
C SER A 137 -11.86 -15.34 18.58
N ASN A 138 -10.78 -15.99 18.16
CA ASN A 138 -10.72 -17.44 18.27
C ASN A 138 -10.63 -17.70 19.78
N GLU A 139 -11.78 -18.04 20.35
CA GLU A 139 -11.87 -18.79 21.61
C GLU A 139 -11.02 -20.07 21.52
#